data_AF-A0A837ZL87-F1
#
_entry.id   AF-A0A837ZL87-F1
#
_cell.length_a   1.000
_cell.length_b   1.000
_cell.length_c   1.000
_cell.angle_alpha   90.00
_cell.angle_beta   90.00
_cell.angle_gamma   90.00
#
_symmetry.space_group_name_H-M   'P 1'
#
loop_
_entity.id
_entity.type
_entity.pdbx_description
1 polymer ?
#
loop_
_entity_poly.entity_id
_entity_poly.type
_entity_poly.pdbx_seq_one_letter_code
_entity_poly.pdbx_strand_id
1 'polypeptide(L)'
;MSGRTVLRFAIIARDGRRSSEWRVWTGDDKKPSDEVYLAPRNQAGDFKVSLHTSGYAQIGLSKPARDAARLGDNHAFSRWELADTELAPGWRPGFRITFPDSELIASPPVRADCLRVGVTDSGMAMAVLVLIGEPRAALPDPLRAFFIGDLDRKNGGRVAVFGIPVPFDNAAFTDALNHMVGSWRIPGLRSDFGPYGWASSTGPGGTIELTEFTREPEVSELPSLPSFPGEVLNWHEGLDAFSEASILCALLVCFCDKAPVLYVDLRSRCNHAHLEYDLGVLLESYKRGDLDNGWTRWSDGSASTGLTTRRRVDDAGIDASEWAPSPRPRSA
;
A
#
# COMPACT_ATOMS: atom_id res chain seq x y z
N MET A 1 -28.60 10.66 -23.23
CA MET A 1 -28.27 11.28 -21.92
C MET A 1 -26.87 10.82 -21.58
N SER A 2 -25.96 11.73 -21.22
CA SER A 2 -24.60 11.32 -20.80
C SER A 2 -24.71 10.72 -19.41
N GLY A 3 -24.31 9.46 -19.28
CA GLY A 3 -24.30 8.71 -18.04
C GLY A 3 -23.39 9.30 -16.98
N ARG A 4 -23.62 8.93 -15.72
CA ARG A 4 -22.67 9.20 -14.65
C ARG A 4 -21.45 8.29 -14.85
N THR A 5 -20.25 8.86 -14.94
CA THR A 5 -18.98 8.09 -15.06
C THR A 5 -18.10 8.16 -13.81
N VAL A 6 -18.52 8.94 -12.81
CA VAL A 6 -17.82 9.07 -11.52
C VAL A 6 -18.81 9.06 -10.35
N LEU A 7 -18.61 8.15 -9.41
CA LEU A 7 -19.33 8.05 -8.14
C LEU A 7 -18.36 8.37 -7.01
N ARG A 8 -18.82 9.12 -6.01
CA ARG A 8 -18.06 9.45 -4.81
C ARG A 8 -18.88 9.14 -3.60
N PHE A 9 -18.25 8.52 -2.61
CA PHE A 9 -18.89 8.23 -1.34
C PHE A 9 -17.89 8.26 -0.18
N ALA A 10 -18.40 8.43 1.03
CA ALA A 10 -17.68 8.20 2.26
C ALA A 10 -18.64 7.58 3.28
N ILE A 11 -18.09 6.72 4.13
CA ILE A 11 -18.81 6.13 5.25
C ILE A 11 -18.77 7.11 6.42
N ILE A 12 -19.92 7.39 7.01
CA ILE A 12 -20.10 8.35 8.10
C ILE A 12 -20.74 7.63 9.30
N ALA A 13 -20.06 7.66 10.44
CA ALA A 13 -20.60 7.21 11.72
C ALA A 13 -21.65 8.18 12.26
N ARG A 14 -22.48 7.74 13.22
CA ARG A 14 -23.49 8.59 13.87
C ARG A 14 -22.89 9.80 14.59
N ASP A 15 -21.66 9.69 15.08
CA ASP A 15 -20.92 10.75 15.79
C ASP A 15 -20.13 11.69 14.86
N GLY A 16 -20.25 11.51 13.54
CA GLY A 16 -19.60 12.34 12.54
C GLY A 16 -18.16 11.91 12.18
N ARG A 17 -17.61 10.86 12.82
CA ARG A 17 -16.40 10.20 12.33
C ARG A 17 -16.65 9.64 10.92
N ARG A 18 -15.62 9.54 10.09
CA ARG A 18 -15.76 9.09 8.71
C ARG A 18 -14.57 8.28 8.21
N SER A 19 -14.78 7.67 7.04
CA SER A 19 -13.75 7.04 6.21
C SER A 19 -13.04 8.07 5.33
N SER A 20 -12.08 7.60 4.53
CA SER A 20 -11.59 8.35 3.38
C SER A 20 -12.72 8.59 2.36
N GLU A 21 -12.58 9.62 1.51
CA GLU A 21 -13.51 9.81 0.38
C GLU A 21 -13.11 8.86 -0.75
N TRP A 22 -13.97 7.90 -1.07
CA TRP A 22 -13.74 6.97 -2.16
C TRP A 22 -14.31 7.48 -3.48
N ARG A 23 -13.60 7.16 -4.56
CA ARG A 23 -14.04 7.39 -5.93
C ARG A 23 -14.16 6.04 -6.63
N VAL A 24 -15.29 5.81 -7.28
CA VAL A 24 -15.46 4.76 -8.31
C VAL A 24 -15.64 5.47 -9.64
N TRP A 25 -14.95 5.03 -10.69
CA TRP A 25 -15.11 5.64 -12.00
C TRP A 25 -14.88 4.67 -13.15
N THR A 26 -15.49 4.99 -14.27
CA THR A 26 -15.34 4.31 -15.56
C THR A 26 -14.63 5.24 -16.55
N GLY A 27 -14.37 4.76 -17.78
CA GLY A 27 -13.94 5.64 -18.86
C GLY A 27 -14.96 6.73 -19.17
N ASP A 28 -14.48 7.91 -19.56
CA ASP A 28 -15.32 9.03 -19.98
C ASP A 28 -15.24 9.24 -21.51
N ASP A 29 -15.94 10.24 -22.04
CA ASP A 29 -15.93 10.50 -23.48
C ASP A 29 -14.55 10.96 -24.01
N LYS A 30 -13.66 11.47 -23.15
CA LYS A 30 -12.30 11.90 -23.52
C LYS A 30 -11.33 10.72 -23.52
N LYS A 31 -11.55 9.73 -22.65
CA LYS A 31 -10.76 8.50 -22.51
C LYS A 31 -11.73 7.32 -22.41
N PRO A 32 -12.35 6.94 -23.55
CA PRO A 32 -13.34 5.88 -23.57
C PRO A 32 -12.70 4.57 -23.14
N SER A 33 -13.32 3.94 -22.15
CA SER A 33 -12.82 2.73 -21.54
C SER A 33 -13.96 2.02 -20.81
N ASP A 34 -13.98 0.69 -20.89
CA ASP A 34 -14.95 -0.17 -20.20
C ASP A 34 -14.47 -0.68 -18.86
N GLU A 35 -13.30 -0.20 -18.47
CA GLU A 35 -12.59 -0.52 -17.25
C GLU A 35 -13.22 0.21 -16.07
N VAL A 36 -13.13 -0.41 -14.89
CA VAL A 36 -13.64 0.18 -13.65
C VAL A 36 -12.47 0.41 -12.70
N TYR A 37 -12.43 1.59 -12.11
CA TYR A 37 -11.36 1.97 -11.20
C TYR A 37 -11.92 2.45 -9.86
N LEU A 38 -11.19 2.14 -8.80
CA LEU A 38 -11.53 2.57 -7.44
C LEU A 38 -10.28 3.03 -6.70
N ALA A 39 -10.41 4.12 -5.94
CA ALA A 39 -9.35 4.61 -5.07
C ALA A 39 -9.90 5.61 -4.04
N PRO A 40 -9.24 5.75 -2.88
CA PRO A 40 -9.37 6.95 -2.05
C PRO A 40 -8.99 8.18 -2.87
N ARG A 41 -9.75 9.27 -2.73
CA ARG A 41 -9.62 10.48 -3.56
C ARG A 41 -8.22 11.09 -3.46
N ASN A 42 -7.70 11.24 -2.25
CA ASN A 42 -6.37 11.78 -1.99
C ASN A 42 -5.25 10.86 -2.50
N GLN A 43 -5.57 9.63 -2.89
CA GLN A 43 -4.60 8.64 -3.35
C GLN A 43 -4.84 8.13 -4.77
N ALA A 44 -5.87 8.59 -5.47
CA ALA A 44 -6.16 8.11 -6.82
C ALA A 44 -5.03 8.37 -7.83
N GLY A 45 -4.11 9.30 -7.50
CA GLY A 45 -2.88 9.56 -8.24
C GLY A 45 -1.76 8.56 -7.96
N ASP A 46 -1.84 7.78 -6.89
CA ASP A 46 -0.77 6.90 -6.40
C ASP A 46 -1.17 5.43 -6.40
N PHE A 47 -2.40 5.15 -6.01
CA PHE A 47 -2.94 3.83 -5.77
C PHE A 47 -4.30 3.70 -6.46
N LYS A 48 -4.56 2.53 -7.05
CA LYS A 48 -5.91 2.19 -7.50
C LYS A 48 -6.14 0.69 -7.59
N VAL A 49 -7.41 0.33 -7.41
CA VAL A 49 -8.00 -0.92 -7.87
C VAL A 49 -8.39 -0.73 -9.33
N SER A 50 -8.06 -1.69 -10.18
CA SER A 50 -8.45 -1.71 -11.61
C SER A 50 -9.14 -3.04 -11.90
N LEU A 51 -10.39 -2.97 -12.38
CA LEU A 51 -11.18 -4.12 -12.81
C LEU A 51 -11.28 -4.07 -14.33
N HIS A 52 -10.63 -5.03 -14.98
CA HIS A 52 -10.48 -5.04 -16.42
C HIS A 52 -11.62 -5.79 -17.11
N THR A 53 -11.93 -5.37 -18.33
CA THR A 53 -12.95 -6.02 -19.17
C THR A 53 -12.66 -7.48 -19.47
N SER A 54 -11.38 -7.84 -19.53
CA SER A 54 -10.92 -9.21 -19.74
C SER A 54 -11.27 -10.18 -18.61
N GLY A 55 -11.74 -9.67 -17.45
CA GLY A 55 -11.88 -10.47 -16.23
C GLY A 55 -10.69 -10.32 -15.29
N TYR A 56 -9.55 -9.85 -15.78
CA TYR A 56 -8.39 -9.58 -14.93
C TYR A 56 -8.64 -8.40 -14.00
N ALA A 57 -8.15 -8.46 -12.77
CA ALA A 57 -8.24 -7.38 -11.81
C ALA A 57 -6.95 -7.26 -10.99
N GLN A 58 -6.68 -6.05 -10.53
CA GLN A 58 -5.49 -5.79 -9.72
C GLN A 58 -5.66 -4.62 -8.74
N ILE A 59 -4.91 -4.71 -7.66
CA ILE A 59 -4.63 -3.60 -6.75
C ILE A 59 -3.17 -3.21 -7.01
N GLY A 60 -2.89 -1.95 -7.27
CA GLY A 60 -1.51 -1.54 -7.51
C GLY A 60 -1.30 -0.05 -7.65
N LEU A 61 -0.05 0.29 -7.94
CA LEU A 61 0.36 1.67 -8.14
C LEU A 61 -0.08 2.24 -9.48
N SER A 62 -0.39 3.53 -9.45
CA SER A 62 -0.48 4.32 -10.66
C SER A 62 0.88 4.33 -11.38
N LYS A 63 0.91 4.72 -12.65
CA LYS A 63 2.18 4.84 -13.37
C LYS A 63 3.15 5.83 -12.69
N PRO A 64 2.76 7.09 -12.40
CA PRO A 64 3.65 8.02 -11.69
C PRO A 64 4.18 7.48 -10.36
N ALA A 65 3.32 6.86 -9.56
CA ALA A 65 3.72 6.30 -8.27
C ALA A 65 4.64 5.09 -8.41
N ARG A 66 4.38 4.25 -9.40
CA ARG A 66 5.23 3.11 -9.73
C ARG A 66 6.61 3.55 -10.20
N ASP A 67 6.67 4.60 -11.03
CA ASP A 67 7.92 5.13 -11.55
C ASP A 67 8.74 5.83 -10.43
N ALA A 68 8.07 6.31 -9.37
CA ALA A 68 8.70 6.84 -8.15
C ALA A 68 8.94 5.77 -7.06
N ALA A 69 8.39 4.56 -7.23
CA ALA A 69 8.58 3.46 -6.30
C ALA A 69 9.95 2.82 -6.51
N ARG A 70 10.39 2.10 -5.48
CA ARG A 70 11.67 1.38 -5.51
C ARG A 70 11.62 0.19 -6.48
N LEU A 71 12.79 -0.19 -6.98
CA LEU A 71 12.97 -1.41 -7.76
C LEU A 71 12.57 -2.61 -6.88
N GLY A 72 11.49 -3.30 -7.23
CA GLY A 72 10.86 -4.38 -6.43
C GLY A 72 9.53 -3.99 -5.79
N ASP A 73 9.30 -2.70 -5.50
CA ASP A 73 8.03 -2.20 -4.94
C ASP A 73 7.08 -1.68 -6.05
N ASN A 74 7.49 -1.79 -7.31
CA ASN A 74 6.79 -1.30 -8.49
C ASN A 74 5.73 -2.29 -9.04
N HIS A 75 5.62 -3.48 -8.44
CA HIS A 75 4.68 -4.50 -8.85
C HIS A 75 3.27 -4.23 -8.34
N ALA A 76 2.28 -4.87 -8.98
CA ALA A 76 0.93 -4.89 -8.43
C ALA A 76 0.94 -5.62 -7.09
N PHE A 77 0.18 -5.10 -6.14
CA PHE A 77 0.05 -5.63 -4.79
C PHE A 77 -0.72 -6.94 -4.78
N SER A 78 -1.79 -7.00 -5.58
CA SER A 78 -2.55 -8.21 -5.79
C SER A 78 -3.08 -8.24 -7.22
N ARG A 79 -3.18 -9.44 -7.77
CA ARG A 79 -3.74 -9.73 -9.09
C ARG A 79 -4.67 -10.93 -8.94
N TRP A 80 -5.85 -10.86 -9.54
CA TRP A 80 -6.82 -11.94 -9.52
C TRP A 80 -7.69 -11.90 -10.77
N GLU A 81 -8.38 -13.01 -11.04
CA GLU A 81 -9.46 -13.04 -12.02
C GLU A 81 -10.79 -12.78 -11.30
N LEU A 82 -11.65 -11.96 -11.90
CA LEU A 82 -13.00 -11.73 -11.42
C LEU A 82 -13.77 -13.05 -11.39
N ALA A 83 -14.57 -13.25 -10.34
CA ALA A 83 -15.39 -14.44 -10.25
C ALA A 83 -16.43 -14.46 -11.37
N ASP A 84 -16.57 -15.62 -12.03
CA ASP A 84 -17.61 -15.87 -13.04
C ASP A 84 -18.99 -16.12 -12.43
N THR A 85 -19.07 -16.19 -11.09
CA THR A 85 -20.34 -16.41 -10.38
C THR A 85 -21.19 -15.14 -10.41
N GLU A 86 -22.39 -15.24 -11.00
CA GLU A 86 -23.39 -14.18 -10.94
C GLU A 86 -24.06 -14.12 -9.56
N LEU A 87 -24.22 -12.90 -9.03
CA LEU A 87 -25.03 -12.64 -7.84
C LEU A 87 -26.50 -12.41 -8.18
N ALA A 88 -26.75 -11.93 -9.40
CA ALA A 88 -28.06 -11.74 -10.00
C ALA A 88 -27.90 -11.82 -11.53
N PRO A 89 -28.97 -12.06 -12.31
CA PRO A 89 -28.87 -12.19 -13.76
C PRO A 89 -28.12 -11.02 -14.41
N GLY A 90 -26.96 -11.30 -15.03
CA GLY A 90 -26.11 -10.31 -15.69
C GLY A 90 -25.26 -9.46 -14.74
N TRP A 91 -25.12 -9.81 -13.45
CA TRP A 91 -24.32 -9.09 -12.45
C TRP A 91 -23.34 -9.99 -11.71
N ARG A 92 -22.06 -9.64 -11.76
CA ARG A 92 -20.98 -10.33 -11.05
C ARG A 92 -20.30 -9.45 -10.00
N PRO A 93 -19.73 -10.02 -8.92
CA PRO A 93 -18.96 -9.26 -7.96
C PRO A 93 -17.62 -8.83 -8.58
N GLY A 94 -17.33 -7.53 -8.51
CA GLY A 94 -16.07 -6.96 -8.95
C GLY A 94 -15.07 -6.81 -7.81
N PHE A 95 -15.51 -6.15 -6.73
CA PHE A 95 -14.66 -5.82 -5.59
C PHE A 95 -15.48 -5.54 -4.34
N ARG A 96 -14.88 -5.72 -3.16
CA ARG A 96 -15.48 -5.35 -1.87
C ARG A 96 -14.52 -4.50 -1.05
N ILE A 97 -15.06 -3.44 -0.45
CA ILE A 97 -14.33 -2.60 0.52
C ILE A 97 -15.07 -2.63 1.84
N THR A 98 -14.37 -2.90 2.94
CA THR A 98 -14.94 -2.95 4.30
C THR A 98 -14.43 -1.78 5.11
N PHE A 99 -15.35 -1.08 5.79
CA PHE A 99 -15.09 0.10 6.63
C PHE A 99 -15.61 -0.16 8.04
N PRO A 100 -14.76 -0.63 8.97
CA PRO A 100 -15.17 -0.86 10.35
C PRO A 100 -15.53 0.44 11.06
N ASP A 101 -16.60 0.46 11.86
CA ASP A 101 -16.99 1.67 12.63
C ASP A 101 -15.87 2.15 13.57
N SER A 102 -15.13 1.22 14.16
CA SER A 102 -13.99 1.51 15.04
C SER A 102 -12.84 2.22 14.34
N GLU A 103 -12.75 2.10 13.02
CA GLU A 103 -11.68 2.66 12.20
C GLU A 103 -12.08 3.97 11.51
N LEU A 104 -13.25 4.51 11.80
CA LEU A 104 -13.67 5.83 11.33
C LEU A 104 -13.12 6.90 12.28
N ILE A 105 -12.66 8.04 11.73
CA ILE A 105 -12.05 9.13 12.52
C ILE A 105 -12.73 10.48 12.31
N ALA A 106 -12.53 11.38 13.27
CA ALA A 106 -12.88 12.78 13.08
C ALA A 106 -12.00 13.39 11.98
N SER A 107 -12.63 13.94 10.94
CA SER A 107 -11.95 14.48 9.76
C SER A 107 -12.77 15.64 9.19
N PRO A 108 -12.18 16.59 8.44
CA PRO A 108 -12.94 17.68 7.83
C PRO A 108 -14.13 17.18 6.99
N PRO A 109 -15.19 17.98 6.82
CA PRO A 109 -16.36 17.58 6.05
C PRO A 109 -16.02 17.10 4.64
N VAL A 110 -16.76 16.10 4.17
CA VAL A 110 -16.65 15.63 2.79
C VAL A 110 -17.18 16.66 1.80
N ARG A 111 -16.72 16.57 0.55
CA ARG A 111 -17.17 17.42 -0.55
C ARG A 111 -18.68 17.32 -0.78
N ALA A 112 -19.27 18.39 -1.31
CA ALA A 112 -20.70 18.43 -1.62
C ALA A 112 -21.13 17.37 -2.66
N ASP A 113 -20.24 16.95 -3.57
CA ASP A 113 -20.49 15.90 -4.56
C ASP A 113 -20.23 14.47 -4.03
N CYS A 114 -19.85 14.32 -2.76
CA CYS A 114 -19.59 13.06 -2.10
C CYS A 114 -20.85 12.56 -1.37
N LEU A 115 -21.31 11.36 -1.71
CA LEU A 115 -22.43 10.73 -1.03
C LEU A 115 -22.03 10.29 0.38
N ARG A 116 -22.86 10.61 1.36
CA ARG A 116 -22.68 10.20 2.76
C ARG A 116 -23.44 8.92 3.00
N VAL A 117 -22.72 7.87 3.36
CA VAL A 117 -23.27 6.54 3.62
C VAL A 117 -23.19 6.27 5.11
N GLY A 118 -24.32 6.12 5.79
CA GLY A 118 -24.34 5.93 7.24
C GLY A 118 -23.91 4.51 7.67
N VAL A 119 -23.03 4.40 8.65
CA VAL A 119 -22.82 3.18 9.45
C VAL A 119 -23.75 3.18 10.65
N THR A 120 -24.30 2.01 10.98
CA THR A 120 -25.39 1.94 11.95
C THR A 120 -24.88 1.87 13.38
N ASP A 121 -24.05 0.89 13.76
CA ASP A 121 -23.80 0.59 15.17
C ASP A 121 -22.37 0.10 15.44
N SER A 122 -21.94 0.17 16.71
CA SER A 122 -20.65 -0.35 17.17
C SER A 122 -20.56 -1.87 16.96
N GLY A 123 -19.37 -2.37 16.62
CA GLY A 123 -19.15 -3.79 16.26
C GLY A 123 -19.62 -4.15 14.85
N MET A 124 -20.05 -3.16 14.07
CA MET A 124 -20.38 -3.32 12.65
C MET A 124 -19.31 -2.68 11.78
N ALA A 125 -19.23 -3.16 10.53
CA ALA A 125 -18.55 -2.49 9.44
C ALA A 125 -19.54 -2.22 8.31
N MET A 126 -19.17 -1.27 7.46
CA MET A 126 -19.81 -1.13 6.16
C MET A 126 -19.06 -1.87 5.08
N ALA A 127 -19.68 -2.91 4.51
CA ALA A 127 -19.16 -3.55 3.30
C ALA A 127 -19.76 -2.85 2.07
N VAL A 128 -18.93 -2.17 1.30
CA VAL A 128 -19.27 -1.60 -0.01
C VAL A 128 -18.94 -2.60 -1.10
N LEU A 129 -19.95 -3.06 -1.83
CA LEU A 129 -19.84 -3.99 -2.94
C LEU A 129 -19.89 -3.24 -4.26
N VAL A 130 -18.97 -3.59 -5.16
CA VAL A 130 -18.90 -3.05 -6.51
C VAL A 130 -19.22 -4.18 -7.47
N LEU A 131 -20.38 -4.08 -8.11
CA LEU A 131 -20.90 -5.08 -9.03
C LEU A 131 -20.70 -4.63 -10.47
N ILE A 132 -20.34 -5.57 -11.33
CA ILE A 132 -20.14 -5.36 -12.76
C ILE A 132 -21.32 -5.97 -13.51
N GLY A 133 -22.07 -5.12 -14.19
CA GLY A 133 -23.26 -5.49 -14.95
C GLY A 133 -22.99 -5.60 -16.44
N GLU A 134 -23.59 -6.60 -17.08
CA GLU A 134 -23.65 -6.75 -18.53
C GLU A 134 -24.51 -5.67 -19.19
N PRO A 135 -24.37 -5.44 -20.52
CA PRO A 135 -25.23 -4.53 -21.24
C PRO A 135 -26.70 -4.86 -21.05
N ARG A 136 -27.50 -3.84 -20.68
CA ARG A 136 -28.95 -3.93 -20.46
C ARG A 136 -29.40 -4.80 -19.27
N ALA A 137 -28.48 -5.24 -18.41
CA ALA A 137 -28.86 -5.90 -17.16
C ALA A 137 -29.72 -4.94 -16.32
N ALA A 138 -30.88 -5.42 -15.85
CA ALA A 138 -31.70 -4.67 -14.91
C ALA A 138 -30.93 -4.53 -13.59
N LEU A 139 -31.02 -3.39 -12.91
CA LEU A 139 -30.38 -3.25 -11.59
C LEU A 139 -30.88 -4.37 -10.67
N PRO A 140 -29.98 -5.01 -9.90
CA PRO A 140 -30.41 -6.04 -8.97
C PRO A 140 -31.28 -5.41 -7.89
N ASP A 141 -32.32 -6.14 -7.47
CA ASP A 141 -33.14 -5.73 -6.33
C ASP A 141 -32.23 -5.70 -5.08
N PRO A 142 -32.13 -4.56 -4.38
CA PRO A 142 -31.29 -4.45 -3.19
C PRO A 142 -31.87 -5.27 -2.03
N LEU A 143 -31.67 -6.59 -2.04
CA LEU A 143 -32.02 -7.45 -0.92
C LEU A 143 -31.09 -7.13 0.26
N ARG A 144 -31.56 -6.30 1.19
CA ARG A 144 -30.87 -5.88 2.44
C ARG A 144 -29.62 -5.02 2.24
N ALA A 145 -29.41 -4.50 1.03
CA ALA A 145 -28.34 -3.57 0.71
C ALA A 145 -28.89 -2.16 0.52
N PHE A 146 -28.09 -1.12 0.76
CA PHE A 146 -28.43 0.23 0.30
C PHE A 146 -27.74 0.49 -1.04
N PHE A 147 -28.49 1.05 -1.97
CA PHE A 147 -27.95 1.50 -3.24
C PHE A 147 -27.19 2.82 -3.04
N ILE A 148 -25.89 2.83 -3.30
CA ILE A 148 -25.06 4.05 -3.25
C ILE A 148 -25.17 4.80 -4.57
N GLY A 149 -25.13 4.07 -5.68
CA GLY A 149 -25.23 4.64 -7.02
C GLY A 149 -24.71 3.68 -8.07
N ASP A 150 -24.84 4.10 -9.32
CA ASP A 150 -24.34 3.35 -10.46
C ASP A 150 -23.61 4.25 -11.46
N LEU A 151 -22.89 3.61 -12.38
CA LEU A 151 -22.11 4.23 -13.43
C LEU A 151 -22.33 3.53 -14.75
N ASP A 152 -22.31 4.30 -15.84
CA ASP A 152 -22.35 3.76 -17.19
C ASP A 152 -20.95 3.34 -17.66
N ARG A 153 -20.90 2.28 -18.46
CA ARG A 153 -19.70 1.80 -19.17
C ARG A 153 -19.87 2.02 -20.68
N LYS A 154 -18.77 2.11 -21.42
CA LYS A 154 -18.80 2.45 -22.85
C LYS A 154 -19.47 1.38 -23.71
N ASN A 155 -19.37 0.12 -23.32
CA ASN A 155 -20.00 -1.04 -23.95
C ASN A 155 -21.50 -1.16 -23.66
N GLY A 156 -22.10 -0.20 -22.94
CA GLY A 156 -23.50 -0.21 -22.53
C GLY A 156 -23.81 -1.05 -21.30
N GLY A 157 -22.79 -1.65 -20.68
CA GLY A 157 -22.87 -2.23 -19.33
C GLY A 157 -22.90 -1.17 -18.24
N ARG A 158 -23.06 -1.61 -17.00
CA ARG A 158 -23.13 -0.72 -15.83
C ARG A 158 -22.22 -1.21 -14.70
N VAL A 159 -21.92 -0.30 -13.78
CA VAL A 159 -21.32 -0.61 -12.47
C VAL A 159 -22.33 -0.19 -11.43
N ALA A 160 -22.69 -1.07 -10.51
CA ALA A 160 -23.55 -0.71 -9.39
C ALA A 160 -22.75 -0.82 -8.09
N VAL A 161 -22.94 0.16 -7.22
CA VAL A 161 -22.27 0.21 -5.92
C VAL A 161 -23.34 0.16 -4.85
N PHE A 162 -23.23 -0.87 -4.02
CA PHE A 162 -24.10 -1.10 -2.88
C PHE A 162 -23.27 -1.03 -1.61
N GLY A 163 -23.92 -0.81 -0.49
CA GLY A 163 -23.31 -1.26 0.75
C GLY A 163 -24.27 -2.01 1.65
N ILE A 164 -23.65 -2.73 2.57
CA ILE A 164 -24.28 -3.74 3.42
C ILE A 164 -23.62 -3.62 4.79
N PRO A 165 -24.39 -3.30 5.84
CA PRO A 165 -23.89 -3.41 7.21
C PRO A 165 -23.58 -4.88 7.50
N VAL A 166 -22.38 -5.15 7.99
CA VAL A 166 -21.92 -6.51 8.34
C VAL A 166 -21.34 -6.50 9.76
N PRO A 167 -21.50 -7.59 10.55
CA PRO A 167 -20.74 -7.76 11.78
C PRO A 167 -19.24 -7.69 11.50
N PHE A 168 -18.47 -7.12 12.42
CA PHE A 168 -17.03 -6.99 12.28
C PHE A 168 -16.31 -7.34 13.59
N ASP A 169 -15.36 -8.27 13.49
CA ASP A 169 -14.54 -8.71 14.62
C ASP A 169 -13.23 -7.92 14.64
N ASN A 170 -13.21 -6.86 15.46
CA ASN A 170 -12.04 -6.01 15.63
C ASN A 170 -10.83 -6.79 16.17
N ALA A 171 -11.03 -7.71 17.10
CA ALA A 171 -9.93 -8.43 17.72
C ALA A 171 -9.25 -9.35 16.69
N ALA A 172 -10.04 -10.09 15.92
CA ALA A 172 -9.52 -10.93 14.83
C ALA A 172 -8.85 -10.09 13.74
N PHE A 173 -9.39 -8.92 13.41
CA PHE A 173 -8.78 -8.02 12.43
C PHE A 173 -7.46 -7.43 12.90
N THR A 174 -7.37 -6.95 14.14
CA THR A 174 -6.12 -6.46 14.74
C THR A 174 -5.07 -7.56 14.80
N ASP A 175 -5.45 -8.78 15.21
CA ASP A 175 -4.55 -9.92 15.19
C ASP A 175 -4.04 -10.22 13.76
N ALA A 176 -4.94 -10.24 12.77
CA ALA A 176 -4.56 -10.41 11.37
C ALA A 176 -3.64 -9.27 10.87
N LEU A 177 -3.87 -8.02 11.27
CA LEU A 177 -3.00 -6.88 10.94
C LEU A 177 -1.58 -7.04 11.50
N ASN A 178 -1.45 -7.55 12.73
CA ASN A 178 -0.15 -7.79 13.35
C ASN A 178 0.63 -8.92 12.67
N HIS A 179 -0.08 -9.90 12.10
CA HIS A 179 0.51 -11.02 11.36
C HIS A 179 0.64 -10.77 9.86
N MET A 180 -0.02 -9.74 9.33
CA MET A 180 0.12 -9.33 7.94
C MET A 180 1.52 -8.75 7.71
N VAL A 181 2.42 -9.61 7.25
CA VAL A 181 3.71 -9.21 6.66
C VAL A 181 3.42 -8.45 5.37
N GLY A 182 3.21 -7.13 5.49
CA GLY A 182 2.87 -6.27 4.36
C GLY A 182 1.41 -5.81 4.31
N SER A 183 0.75 -5.57 5.45
CA SER A 183 -0.36 -4.60 5.48
C SER A 183 0.09 -3.37 4.67
N TRP A 184 -0.69 -2.95 3.67
CA TRP A 184 -0.16 -2.17 2.55
C TRP A 184 0.18 -0.73 2.95
N ARG A 185 1.30 -0.55 3.66
CA ARG A 185 2.14 0.63 3.54
C ARG A 185 2.77 0.50 2.19
N ILE A 186 2.44 1.38 1.25
CA ILE A 186 3.21 1.46 0.01
C ILE A 186 4.55 2.04 0.40
N PRO A 187 5.61 1.23 0.49
CA PRO A 187 6.89 1.71 0.91
C PRO A 187 7.50 2.47 -0.29
N GLY A 188 7.97 3.70 -0.08
CA GLY A 188 8.68 4.46 -1.11
C GLY A 188 7.94 5.69 -1.64
N LEU A 189 6.61 5.72 -1.55
CA LEU A 189 5.85 6.91 -1.94
C LEU A 189 5.96 7.97 -0.84
N ARG A 190 6.47 9.14 -1.24
CA ARG A 190 6.64 10.31 -0.36
C ARG A 190 5.30 10.94 0.06
N SER A 191 4.16 10.42 -0.42
CA SER A 191 2.86 11.01 -0.16
C SER A 191 2.41 10.75 1.28
N ASP A 192 1.93 11.83 1.88
CA ASP A 192 1.06 11.85 3.03
C ASP A 192 -0.24 11.13 2.67
N PHE A 193 -0.20 9.79 2.71
CA PHE A 193 -1.36 8.91 2.48
C PHE A 193 -2.58 9.21 3.38
N GLY A 194 -2.45 10.19 4.27
CA GLY A 194 -3.46 10.56 5.23
C GLY A 194 -3.53 9.54 6.35
N PRO A 195 -4.57 9.63 7.18
CA PRO A 195 -4.68 8.84 8.38
C PRO A 195 -5.25 7.44 8.13
N TYR A 196 -5.31 6.96 6.89
CA TYR A 196 -5.90 5.65 6.56
C TYR A 196 -4.87 4.73 5.91
N GLY A 197 -5.02 3.43 6.18
CA GLY A 197 -4.29 2.33 5.55
C GLY A 197 -5.28 1.29 5.02
N TRP A 198 -4.76 0.33 4.24
CA TRP A 198 -5.57 -0.74 3.66
C TRP A 198 -4.93 -2.11 3.83
N ALA A 199 -5.75 -3.07 4.22
CA ALA A 199 -5.39 -4.48 4.27
C ALA A 199 -6.20 -5.23 3.22
N SER A 200 -5.54 -6.02 2.36
CA SER A 200 -6.27 -6.91 1.45
C SER A 200 -6.37 -8.31 2.02
N SER A 201 -7.53 -8.93 1.87
CA SER A 201 -7.76 -10.33 2.18
C SER A 201 -8.55 -10.99 1.05
N THR A 202 -8.63 -12.32 1.09
CA THR A 202 -9.53 -13.07 0.22
C THR A 202 -10.80 -13.37 0.99
N GLY A 203 -11.93 -12.88 0.50
CA GLY A 203 -13.25 -13.09 1.05
C GLY A 203 -13.90 -14.41 0.63
N PRO A 204 -15.15 -14.63 1.04
CA PRO A 204 -15.95 -15.77 0.59
C PRO A 204 -16.04 -15.84 -0.94
N GLY A 205 -15.93 -17.05 -1.50
CA GLY A 205 -15.99 -17.28 -2.94
C GLY A 205 -14.78 -16.75 -3.72
N GLY A 206 -13.67 -16.44 -3.04
CA GLY A 206 -12.43 -16.00 -3.70
C GLY A 206 -12.41 -14.52 -4.10
N THR A 207 -13.42 -13.74 -3.71
CA THR A 207 -13.45 -12.30 -4.00
C THR A 207 -12.36 -11.60 -3.20
N ILE A 208 -11.52 -10.79 -3.85
CA ILE A 208 -10.57 -9.94 -3.12
C ILE A 208 -11.33 -8.82 -2.42
N GLU A 209 -11.04 -8.66 -1.13
CA GLU A 209 -11.60 -7.63 -0.27
C GLU A 209 -10.50 -6.69 0.22
N LEU A 210 -10.87 -5.44 0.46
CA LEU A 210 -10.00 -4.44 1.07
C LEU A 210 -10.65 -3.91 2.34
N THR A 211 -9.96 -3.95 3.47
CA THR A 211 -10.41 -3.30 4.69
C THR A 211 -9.63 -1.99 4.87
N GLU A 212 -10.34 -0.87 4.93
CA GLU A 212 -9.76 0.41 5.31
C GLU A 212 -9.68 0.49 6.83
N PHE A 213 -8.52 0.91 7.35
CA PHE A 213 -8.29 1.08 8.78
C PHE A 213 -7.63 2.42 9.08
N THR A 214 -7.79 2.92 10.29
CA THR A 214 -7.11 4.12 10.77
C THR A 214 -5.66 3.80 11.07
N ARG A 215 -4.76 4.61 10.52
CA ARG A 215 -3.37 4.62 10.90
C ARG A 215 -3.22 5.49 12.13
N GLU A 216 -2.60 4.94 13.17
CA GLU A 216 -1.96 5.79 14.15
C GLU A 216 -0.94 6.67 13.41
N PRO A 217 -0.86 7.98 13.73
CA PRO A 217 0.18 8.83 13.17
C PRO A 217 1.50 8.15 13.49
N GLU A 218 2.20 7.76 12.44
CA GLU A 218 3.45 7.04 12.53
C GLU A 218 4.42 7.99 13.24
N VAL A 219 4.63 7.79 14.54
CA VAL A 219 5.84 8.30 15.16
C VAL A 219 6.91 7.50 14.46
N SER A 220 7.58 8.14 13.50
CA SER A 220 8.63 7.53 12.70
C SER A 220 9.85 7.32 13.60
N GLU A 221 9.69 6.48 14.62
CA GLU A 221 10.75 6.12 15.54
C GLU A 221 11.71 5.25 14.77
N LEU A 222 12.91 5.78 14.58
CA LEU A 222 14.02 5.01 14.06
C LEU A 222 14.22 3.77 14.93
N PRO A 223 14.66 2.64 14.35
CA PRO A 223 14.88 1.44 15.13
C PRO A 223 15.86 1.74 16.27
N SER A 224 15.51 1.32 17.48
CA SER A 224 16.45 1.34 18.59
C SER A 224 17.54 0.31 18.32
N LEU A 225 18.77 0.78 18.08
CA LEU A 225 19.95 -0.04 17.84
C LEU A 225 20.95 0.20 18.98
N PRO A 226 20.70 -0.35 20.18
CA PRO A 226 21.45 0.01 21.39
C PRO A 226 22.94 -0.33 21.31
N SER A 227 23.33 -1.33 20.51
CA SER A 227 24.74 -1.71 20.34
C SER A 227 25.46 -0.87 19.26
N PHE A 228 24.76 -0.03 18.51
CA PHE A 228 25.36 0.80 17.48
C PHE A 228 26.02 2.04 18.15
N PRO A 229 27.34 2.24 18.01
CA PRO A 229 28.06 3.30 18.71
C PRO A 229 27.88 4.70 18.08
N GLY A 230 26.99 4.81 17.09
CA GLY A 230 26.83 5.98 16.24
C GLY A 230 25.42 6.56 16.28
N GLU A 231 25.17 7.49 15.37
CA GLU A 231 23.85 8.12 15.22
C GLU A 231 23.01 7.37 14.18
N VAL A 232 21.75 7.10 14.53
CA VAL A 232 20.77 6.55 13.59
C VAL A 232 19.92 7.72 13.09
N LEU A 233 19.88 7.92 11.78
CA LEU A 233 19.13 8.98 11.11
C LEU A 233 18.14 8.40 10.11
N ASN A 234 17.13 9.19 9.72
CA ASN A 234 16.24 8.79 8.65
C ASN A 234 16.96 8.84 7.30
N TRP A 235 16.57 7.94 6.38
CA TRP A 235 17.11 7.90 5.02
C TRP A 235 17.08 9.23 4.26
N HIS A 236 16.07 10.07 4.51
CA HIS A 236 15.92 11.35 3.82
C HIS A 236 16.92 12.42 4.30
N GLU A 237 17.60 12.19 5.41
CA GLU A 237 18.68 13.04 5.92
C GLU A 237 20.04 12.63 5.31
N GLY A 238 20.08 11.54 4.54
CA GLY A 238 21.27 11.01 3.90
C GLY A 238 21.74 11.82 2.69
N LEU A 239 22.93 11.47 2.19
CA LEU A 239 23.53 12.07 1.01
C LEU A 239 22.70 11.73 -0.25
N ASP A 240 22.40 12.74 -1.08
CA ASP A 240 21.66 12.61 -2.34
C ASP A 240 22.21 11.51 -3.27
N ALA A 241 23.51 11.21 -3.16
CA ALA A 241 24.22 10.17 -3.89
C ALA A 241 23.62 8.76 -3.74
N PHE A 242 22.80 8.51 -2.70
CA PHE A 242 22.19 7.21 -2.44
C PHE A 242 20.67 7.17 -2.67
N SER A 243 20.09 8.26 -3.18
CA SER A 243 18.65 8.35 -3.46
C SER A 243 18.17 7.28 -4.46
N GLU A 244 19.05 6.81 -5.36
CA GLU A 244 18.75 5.77 -6.36
C GLU A 244 18.93 4.33 -5.84
N ALA A 245 19.50 4.15 -4.64
CA ALA A 245 19.82 2.84 -4.07
C ALA A 245 18.58 2.13 -3.49
N SER A 246 17.60 1.87 -4.35
CA SER A 246 16.24 1.44 -4.03
C SER A 246 16.13 0.06 -3.36
N ILE A 247 17.19 -0.74 -3.43
CA ILE A 247 17.28 -2.05 -2.78
C ILE A 247 17.81 -2.01 -1.35
N LEU A 248 18.41 -0.89 -0.93
CA LEU A 248 19.05 -0.78 0.38
C LEU A 248 18.01 -0.58 1.50
N CYS A 249 18.26 -1.28 2.61
CA CYS A 249 17.55 -1.12 3.86
C CYS A 249 18.14 0.01 4.70
N ALA A 250 19.47 0.12 4.70
CA ALA A 250 20.19 1.15 5.43
C ALA A 250 21.51 1.47 4.73
N LEU A 251 22.08 2.62 5.07
CA LEU A 251 23.37 3.10 4.58
C LEU A 251 24.23 3.42 5.78
N LEU A 252 25.33 2.69 5.94
CA LEU A 252 26.33 2.97 6.95
C LEU A 252 27.40 3.90 6.36
N VAL A 253 27.67 5.00 7.06
CA VAL A 253 28.77 5.92 6.75
C VAL A 253 29.73 5.94 7.94
N CYS A 254 30.96 5.52 7.70
CA CYS A 254 32.03 5.50 8.68
C CYS A 254 33.02 6.62 8.37
N PHE A 255 33.36 7.40 9.40
CA PHE A 255 34.28 8.54 9.28
C PHE A 255 35.60 8.25 9.99
N CYS A 256 36.65 8.96 9.58
CA CYS A 256 37.98 8.83 10.19
C CYS A 256 38.08 9.58 11.53
N ASP A 257 37.26 10.62 11.73
CA ASP A 257 37.39 11.60 12.82
C ASP A 257 36.12 11.73 13.69
N LYS A 258 35.04 11.03 13.37
CA LYS A 258 33.77 11.06 14.12
C LYS A 258 33.06 9.72 14.16
N ALA A 259 32.04 9.63 15.00
CA ALA A 259 31.21 8.45 15.14
C ALA A 259 30.53 8.08 13.79
N PRO A 260 30.31 6.78 13.52
CA PRO A 260 29.60 6.36 12.32
C PRO A 260 28.15 6.86 12.36
N VAL A 261 27.56 7.01 11.18
CA VAL A 261 26.15 7.38 11.01
C VAL A 261 25.46 6.29 10.19
N LEU A 262 24.29 5.87 10.64
CA LEU A 262 23.44 4.92 9.95
C LEU A 262 22.17 5.60 9.49
N TYR A 263 21.98 5.70 8.18
CA TYR A 263 20.72 6.16 7.60
C TYR A 263 19.83 4.94 7.37
N VAL A 264 18.71 4.86 8.08
CA VAL A 264 17.75 3.75 7.94
C VAL A 264 16.62 4.19 7.03
N ASP A 265 16.34 3.39 6.01
CA ASP A 265 15.14 3.57 5.22
C ASP A 265 13.98 2.79 5.82
N LEU A 266 13.14 3.49 6.59
CA LEU A 266 11.92 2.93 7.17
C LEU A 266 10.88 2.52 6.13
N ARG A 267 11.08 2.94 4.86
CA ARG A 267 10.29 2.47 3.71
C ARG A 267 10.85 1.15 3.16
N SER A 268 11.95 0.63 3.68
CA SER A 268 12.43 -0.70 3.31
C SER A 268 11.66 -1.72 4.15
N ARG A 269 11.10 -2.77 3.54
CA ARG A 269 10.40 -3.87 4.27
C ARG A 269 11.40 -4.80 4.97
N CYS A 270 12.48 -4.24 5.49
CA CYS A 270 13.59 -5.02 6.02
C CYS A 270 13.36 -5.37 7.49
N ASN A 271 13.78 -6.55 7.89
CA ASN A 271 13.81 -6.92 9.30
C ASN A 271 14.96 -6.16 9.98
N HIS A 272 14.63 -5.09 10.72
CA HIS A 272 15.63 -4.26 11.39
C HIS A 272 16.40 -5.02 12.49
N ALA A 273 15.88 -6.12 13.03
CA ALA A 273 16.63 -6.94 13.98
C ALA A 273 17.89 -7.56 13.35
N HIS A 274 17.87 -7.81 12.03
CA HIS A 274 19.07 -8.30 11.33
C HIS A 274 20.09 -7.19 11.05
N LEU A 275 19.63 -5.92 10.98
CA LEU A 275 20.53 -4.80 10.72
C LEU A 275 21.60 -4.66 11.81
N GLU A 276 21.25 -4.86 13.08
CA GLU A 276 22.20 -4.73 14.19
C GLU A 276 23.36 -5.72 14.09
N TYR A 277 23.06 -6.98 13.74
CA TYR A 277 24.08 -8.01 13.52
C TYR A 277 25.02 -7.64 12.36
N ASP A 278 24.44 -7.25 11.22
CA ASP A 278 25.21 -6.87 10.03
C ASP A 278 26.07 -5.62 10.29
N LEU A 279 25.53 -4.65 11.03
CA LEU A 279 26.24 -3.42 11.43
C LEU A 279 27.51 -3.72 12.22
N GLY A 280 27.45 -4.62 13.19
CA GLY A 280 28.61 -5.01 13.99
C GLY A 280 29.75 -5.55 13.12
N VAL A 281 29.43 -6.43 12.18
CA VAL A 281 30.41 -7.01 11.24
C VAL A 281 31.04 -5.95 10.35
N LEU A 282 30.23 -5.01 9.83
CA LEU A 282 30.71 -3.96 8.93
C LEU A 282 31.59 -2.93 9.65
N LEU A 283 31.23 -2.55 10.87
CA LEU A 283 32.04 -1.64 11.69
C LEU A 283 33.41 -2.25 12.01
N GLU A 284 33.47 -3.53 12.36
CA GLU A 284 34.74 -4.21 12.61
C GLU A 284 35.59 -4.34 11.35
N SER A 285 34.98 -4.63 10.19
CA SER A 285 35.69 -4.63 8.91
C SER A 285 36.26 -3.24 8.57
N TYR A 286 35.50 -2.17 8.82
CA TYR A 286 35.99 -0.80 8.65
C TYR A 286 37.19 -0.49 9.54
N LYS A 287 37.12 -0.83 10.83
CA LYS A 287 38.22 -0.61 11.79
C LYS A 287 39.51 -1.34 11.41
N ARG A 288 39.40 -2.54 10.82
CA ARG A 288 40.57 -3.31 10.34
C ARG A 288 41.10 -2.85 8.98
N GLY A 289 40.37 -1.99 8.26
CA GLY A 289 40.68 -1.62 6.89
C GLY A 289 40.33 -2.70 5.85
N ASP A 290 39.56 -3.72 6.24
CA ASP A 290 39.14 -4.85 5.42
C ASP A 290 37.93 -4.49 4.52
N LEU A 291 38.10 -3.46 3.70
CA LEU A 291 37.03 -2.97 2.82
C LEU A 291 37.06 -3.71 1.47
N ASP A 292 36.02 -4.48 1.18
CA ASP A 292 35.82 -5.14 -0.12
C ASP A 292 35.16 -4.20 -1.15
N ASN A 293 34.72 -4.78 -2.28
CA ASN A 293 34.11 -4.03 -3.39
C ASN A 293 32.71 -3.45 -3.05
N GLY A 294 32.10 -3.85 -1.93
CA GLY A 294 30.82 -3.30 -1.45
C GLY A 294 30.97 -1.97 -0.70
N TRP A 295 32.20 -1.49 -0.50
CA TRP A 295 32.48 -0.20 0.11
C TRP A 295 32.81 0.87 -0.93
N THR A 296 32.20 2.04 -0.77
CA THR A 296 32.62 3.27 -1.46
C THR A 296 33.56 4.04 -0.54
N ARG A 297 34.77 4.34 -1.01
CA ARG A 297 35.74 5.18 -0.29
C ARG A 297 35.64 6.62 -0.78
N TRP A 298 35.69 7.55 0.15
CA TRP A 298 35.62 8.98 -0.13
C TRP A 298 37.02 9.61 -0.06
N SER A 299 37.16 10.81 -0.64
CA SER A 299 38.46 11.52 -0.71
C SER A 299 38.99 12.00 0.65
N ASP A 300 38.13 12.12 1.65
CA ASP A 300 38.47 12.48 3.03
C ASP A 300 38.87 11.28 3.90
N GLY A 301 38.91 10.07 3.32
CA GLY A 301 39.22 8.83 4.04
C GLY A 301 38.03 8.19 4.75
N SER A 302 36.83 8.79 4.70
CA SER A 302 35.61 8.13 5.10
C SER A 302 35.25 6.99 4.13
N ALA A 303 34.36 6.08 4.56
CA ALA A 303 33.82 5.04 3.69
C ALA A 303 32.34 4.82 3.97
N SER A 304 31.59 4.41 2.96
CA SER A 304 30.17 4.06 3.10
C SER A 304 29.86 2.72 2.45
N THR A 305 28.87 2.02 3.00
CA THR A 305 28.35 0.78 2.42
C THR A 305 26.85 0.65 2.66
N GLY A 306 26.17 0.04 1.70
CA GLY A 306 24.74 -0.24 1.77
C GLY A 306 24.48 -1.57 2.46
N LEU A 307 23.46 -1.61 3.31
CA LEU A 307 22.95 -2.82 3.92
C LEU A 307 21.66 -3.23 3.22
N THR A 308 21.54 -4.50 2.83
CA THR A 308 20.28 -5.07 2.34
C THR A 308 20.03 -6.45 2.94
N THR A 309 18.77 -6.89 2.93
CA THR A 309 18.42 -8.24 3.41
C THR A 309 18.34 -9.21 2.26
N ARG A 310 18.62 -10.49 2.51
CA ARG A 310 18.52 -11.55 1.48
C ARG A 310 17.16 -11.55 0.78
N ARG A 311 16.09 -11.41 1.55
CA ARG A 311 14.72 -11.30 1.03
C ARG A 311 14.57 -10.17 0.02
N ARG A 312 15.18 -8.99 0.25
CA ARG A 312 15.10 -7.86 -0.69
C ARG A 312 15.90 -8.10 -1.97
N VAL A 313 17.04 -8.79 -1.87
CA VAL A 313 17.81 -9.24 -3.05
C VAL A 313 16.97 -10.19 -3.90
N ASP A 314 16.34 -11.17 -3.26
CA ASP A 314 15.46 -12.13 -3.92
C ASP A 314 14.21 -11.45 -4.52
N ASP A 315 13.54 -10.54 -3.78
CA ASP A 315 12.37 -9.77 -4.24
C ASP A 315 12.70 -8.86 -5.42
N ALA A 316 13.94 -8.36 -5.51
CA ALA A 316 14.42 -7.56 -6.63
C ALA A 316 14.85 -8.40 -7.84
N GLY A 317 14.84 -9.74 -7.72
CA GLY A 317 15.30 -10.66 -8.76
C GLY A 317 16.80 -10.57 -9.06
N ILE A 318 17.60 -10.10 -8.09
CA ILE A 318 19.05 -9.99 -8.24
C ILE A 318 19.68 -11.33 -7.83
N ASP A 319 20.60 -11.85 -8.65
CA ASP A 319 21.37 -13.03 -8.27
C ASP A 319 22.26 -12.66 -7.08
N ALA A 320 22.08 -13.34 -5.95
CA ALA A 320 22.84 -13.04 -4.75
C ALA A 320 24.33 -13.43 -4.82
N SER A 321 24.77 -14.06 -5.91
CA SER A 321 26.20 -14.18 -6.24
C SER A 321 26.78 -12.89 -6.85
N GLU A 322 25.94 -12.06 -7.48
CA GLU A 322 26.30 -10.75 -8.02
C GLU A 322 26.22 -9.63 -6.97
N TRP A 323 25.48 -9.86 -5.89
CA TRP A 323 25.30 -8.91 -4.80
C TRP A 323 25.67 -9.55 -3.45
N ALA A 324 26.79 -9.15 -2.87
CA ALA A 324 27.10 -9.47 -1.47
C ALA A 324 26.27 -8.52 -0.58
N PRO A 325 25.19 -9.00 0.09
CA PRO A 325 24.23 -8.13 0.78
C PRO A 325 24.80 -7.38 1.98
N SER A 326 25.99 -7.80 2.43
CA SER A 326 26.87 -7.13 3.37
C SER A 326 28.30 -7.55 2.99
N PRO A 327 29.27 -6.62 2.86
CA PRO A 327 30.68 -6.93 2.78
C PRO A 327 31.07 -8.06 3.73
N ARG A 328 31.56 -9.19 3.20
CA ARG A 328 32.05 -10.27 4.07
C ARG A 328 33.52 -10.02 4.33
N PRO A 329 34.01 -10.17 5.58
CA PRO A 329 35.44 -10.25 5.80
C PRO A 329 35.99 -11.35 4.87
N ARG A 330 37.06 -11.06 4.12
CA ARG A 330 37.74 -12.07 3.31
C ARG A 330 38.00 -13.25 4.24
N SER A 331 37.47 -14.42 3.90
CA SER A 331 37.76 -15.64 4.65
C SER A 331 39.28 -15.77 4.73
N ALA A 332 39.81 -15.75 5.95
CA ALA A 332 41.21 -16.01 6.23
C ALA A 332 41.57 -17.45 5.82
#